data_AF-A0AAJ0DK20-F1
#
_entry.id   AF-A0AAJ0DK20-F1
#
_cell.length_a   1.000
_cell.length_b   1.000
_cell.length_c   1.000
_cell.angle_alpha   90.00
_cell.angle_beta   90.00
_cell.angle_gamma   90.00
#
_symmetry.space_group_name_H-M   'P 1'
#
loop_
_entity.id
_entity.type
_entity.pdbx_description
1 polymer ?
#
loop_
_entity_poly.entity_id
_entity_poly.type
_entity_poly.pdbx_seq_one_letter_code
_entity_poly.pdbx_strand_id
1 'polypeptide(L)' 'MLTVTAQQSRFHNETIEGSALKEIVVKDLSIGIGQKEILNHAQFQLQIGKRYVLVGRNGVGKSSK' A
#
# COMPACT_ATOMS: atom_id res chain seq x y z
N MET A 1 15.68 11.47 -1.43
CA MET A 1 15.13 10.79 -0.24
C MET A 1 13.78 10.20 -0.62
N LEU A 2 13.55 8.91 -0.34
CA LEU A 2 12.26 8.24 -0.50
C LEU A 2 11.55 8.29 0.85
N THR A 3 10.31 8.78 0.87
CA THR A 3 9.49 8.87 2.08
C THR A 3 8.20 8.07 1.85
N VAL A 4 7.90 7.15 2.75
CA VAL A 4 6.68 6.33 2.73
C VAL A 4 6.05 6.37 4.11
N THR A 5 4.79 6.80 4.19
CA THR A 5 4.02 6.83 5.44
C THR A 5 2.69 6.13 5.22
N ALA A 6 2.30 5.28 6.17
CA ALA A 6 1.00 4.61 6.16
C ALA A 6 0.47 4.49 7.59
N GLN A 7 -0.85 4.55 7.76
CA GLN A 7 -1.47 4.30 9.06
C GLN A 7 -1.44 2.81 9.37
N GLN A 8 -0.68 2.40 10.40
CA GLN A 8 -0.69 1.03 10.87
C GLN A 8 -1.88 0.80 11.82
N SER A 9 -2.76 -0.15 11.48
CA SER A 9 -3.79 -0.61 12.42
C SER A 9 -3.13 -1.36 13.57
N ARG A 10 -3.43 -0.97 14.83
CA ARG A 10 -2.91 -1.61 16.05
C ARG A 10 -3.43 -3.04 16.29
N PHE A 11 -4.24 -3.58 15.38
CA PHE A 11 -4.76 -4.95 15.44
C PHE A 11 -4.06 -5.84 14.42
N HIS A 12 -2.90 -6.39 14.77
CA HIS A 12 -2.31 -7.47 13.98
C HIS A 12 -1.26 -8.27 14.77
N ASN A 13 -1.70 -9.17 15.64
CA ASN A 13 -0.88 -10.33 15.96
C ASN A 13 -1.75 -11.50 16.45
N GLU A 14 -2.50 -12.10 15.53
CA GLU A 14 -3.05 -13.44 15.74
C GLU A 14 -2.83 -14.25 14.45
N THR A 15 -1.76 -15.05 14.49
CA THR A 15 -1.57 -16.22 13.64
C THR A 15 -2.66 -17.21 14.01
N ILE A 16 -3.59 -17.47 13.10
CA ILE A 16 -4.42 -18.67 13.19
C ILE A 16 -4.22 -19.42 11.88
N GLU A 17 -3.41 -20.46 11.98
CA GLU A 17 -3.31 -21.52 10.99
C GLU A 17 -4.70 -22.13 10.82
N GLY A 18 -5.43 -21.69 9.79
CA GLY A 18 -6.73 -22.25 9.45
C GLY A 18 -7.76 -21.21 8.99
N SER A 19 -7.84 -21.04 7.67
CA SER A 19 -9.05 -20.57 6.96
C SER A 19 -9.63 -19.20 7.37
N ALA A 20 -8.84 -18.13 7.27
CA ALA A 20 -9.39 -16.79 7.07
C ALA A 20 -8.62 -16.08 5.96
N LEU A 21 -9.28 -15.90 4.82
CA LEU A 21 -8.80 -15.04 3.74
C LEU A 21 -8.74 -13.60 4.29
N LYS A 22 -7.60 -13.21 4.86
CA LYS A 22 -7.41 -11.90 5.46
C LYS A 22 -7.23 -10.84 4.37
N GLU A 23 -8.20 -9.94 4.29
CA GLU A 23 -8.14 -8.76 3.45
C GLU A 23 -7.09 -7.77 3.98
N ILE A 24 -6.26 -7.21 3.09
CA ILE A 24 -5.26 -6.20 3.45
C ILE A 24 -5.90 -4.83 3.23
N VAL A 25 -6.10 -4.08 4.31
CA VAL A 25 -6.57 -2.69 4.25
C VAL A 25 -5.42 -1.76 4.60
N VAL A 26 -5.02 -0.93 3.65
CA VAL A 26 -4.03 0.13 3.84
C VAL A 26 -4.79 1.46 3.85
N LYS A 27 -4.68 2.18 4.97
CA LYS A 27 -5.26 3.50 5.12
C LYS A 27 -4.16 4.54 5.10
N ASP A 28 -4.47 5.68 4.52
CA ASP A 28 -3.65 6.88 4.62
C ASP A 28 -2.22 6.70 4.09
N LEU A 29 -2.09 6.06 2.91
CA LEU A 29 -0.81 5.85 2.27
C LEU A 29 -0.37 7.10 1.52
N SER A 30 0.76 7.67 1.94
CA SER A 30 1.45 8.73 1.20
C SER A 30 2.86 8.27 0.82
N ILE A 31 3.25 8.56 -0.43
CA ILE A 31 4.56 8.20 -1.00
C ILE A 31 5.14 9.44 -1.66
N GLY A 32 6.36 9.81 -1.29
CA GLY A 32 7.12 10.90 -1.91
C GLY A 32 8.50 10.43 -2.38
N ILE A 33 8.92 10.89 -3.58
CA ILE A 33 10.27 10.71 -4.11
C ILE A 33 10.87 12.09 -4.38
N GLY A 34 11.92 12.46 -3.64
CA GLY A 34 12.53 13.78 -3.75
C GLY A 34 11.54 14.87 -3.33
N GLN A 35 11.25 15.81 -4.24
CA GLN A 35 10.27 16.87 -4.03
C GLN A 35 8.87 16.54 -4.60
N LYS A 36 8.68 15.33 -5.13
CA LYS A 36 7.44 14.93 -5.78
C LYS A 36 6.64 14.00 -4.89
N GLU A 37 5.41 14.39 -4.59
CA GLU A 37 4.40 13.50 -4.03
C GLU A 37 3.83 12.60 -5.14
N ILE A 38 3.78 11.29 -4.87
CA ILE A 38 3.34 10.25 -5.81
C ILE A 38 1.98 9.71 -5.41
N LEU A 39 1.81 9.44 -4.11
CA LEU A 39 0.52 9.12 -3.50
C LEU A 39 0.29 10.10 -2.36
N ASN A 40 -0.95 10.57 -2.24
CA ASN A 40 -1.39 11.48 -1.20
C ASN A 40 -2.67 10.90 -0.57
N HIS A 41 -2.61 10.54 0.72
CA HIS A 41 -3.74 10.02 1.50
C HIS A 41 -4.51 8.88 0.80
N ALA A 42 -3.79 7.99 0.11
CA ALA A 42 -4.40 6.92 -0.68
C ALA A 42 -4.91 5.77 0.20
N GLN A 43 -6.00 5.13 -0.22
CA GLN A 43 -6.60 3.99 0.48
C GLN A 43 -6.63 2.76 -0.44
N PHE A 44 -6.20 1.61 0.07
CA PHE A 44 -6.19 0.35 -0.65
C PHE A 44 -6.88 -0.75 0.15
N GLN A 45 -7.68 -1.56 -0.54
CA GLN A 45 -8.28 -2.76 -0.01
C GLN A 45 -7.94 -3.91 -0.97
N LEU A 46 -7.03 -4.78 -0.54
CA LEU A 46 -6.53 -5.88 -1.33
C LEU A 46 -7.15 -7.18 -0.83
N GLN A 47 -7.89 -7.82 -1.72
CA GLN A 47 -8.54 -9.09 -1.48
C GLN A 47 -7.66 -10.23 -1.96
N ILE A 48 -7.68 -11.33 -1.21
CA ILE A 48 -6.94 -12.53 -1.61
C ILE A 48 -7.54 -13.10 -2.89
N GLY A 49 -6.68 -13.68 -3.72
CA GLY A 49 -7.05 -14.26 -5.01
C GLY A 49 -7.19 -13.23 -6.13
N LYS A 50 -7.06 -11.93 -5.83
CA LYS A 50 -7.07 -10.86 -6.83
C LYS A 50 -5.66 -10.40 -7.16
N ARG A 51 -5.44 -10.07 -8.44
CA ARG A 51 -4.19 -9.47 -8.94
C ARG A 51 -4.43 -7.98 -9.14
N TYR A 52 -3.58 -7.17 -8.52
CA TYR A 52 -3.64 -5.71 -8.61
C TYR A 52 -2.41 -5.20 -9.37
N VAL A 53 -2.60 -4.20 -10.23
CA VAL A 53 -1.53 -3.57 -10.99
C VAL A 53 -1.59 -2.06 -10.78
N LEU A 54 -0.46 -1.47 -10.42
CA LEU A 54 -0.31 -0.02 -10.38
C LEU A 54 0.03 0.47 -11.79
N VAL A 55 -0.89 1.22 -12.42
CA VAL A 55 -0.77 1.74 -13.78
C VAL A 55 -0.56 3.26 -13.79
N GLY A 56 0.14 3.77 -14.81
CA GLY A 56 0.42 5.20 -14.97
C GLY A 56 1.64 5.46 -15.86
N ARG A 57 1.89 6.72 -16.24
CA ARG A 57 3.03 7.10 -17.11
C ARG A 57 4.39 6.72 -16.51
N ASN A 58 5.41 6.48 -17.31
CA ASN A 58 6.77 6.25 -16.79
C ASN A 58 7.26 7.51 -16.03
N GLY A 59 7.97 7.32 -14.91
CA GLY A 59 8.42 8.43 -14.06
C GLY A 59 7.39 9.01 -13.08
N VAL A 60 6.19 8.40 -12.96
CA VAL A 60 5.20 8.81 -11.94
C VAL A 60 5.40 8.16 -10.57
N GLY A 61 6.45 7.35 -10.38
CA GLY A 61 6.75 6.74 -9.09
C GLY A 61 6.21 5.33 -8.85
N LYS A 62 5.77 4.64 -9.92
CA LYS A 62 5.34 3.22 -9.86
C LYS A 62 6.48 2.25 -9.51
N SER A 63 7.71 2.65 -9.80
CA SER A 63 8.92 1.89 -9.50
C SER A 63 9.99 2.88 -9.09
N SER A 64 10.64 2.63 -7.95
CA SER A 64 11.61 3.55 -7.32
C SER A 64 13.01 3.43 -7.89
N LYS A 65 13.16 3.24 -9.21
CA LYS A 65 14.51 3.14 -9.81
C LYS A 65 15.24 4.48 -9.74
#